data_AF-A0A6P7QX49-F1
#
_entry.id   AF-A0A6P7QX49-F1
#
_cell.length_a   1.000
_cell.length_b   1.000
_cell.length_c   1.000
_cell.angle_alpha   90.00
_cell.angle_beta   90.00
_cell.angle_gamma   90.00
#
_symmetry.space_group_name_H-M   'P 1'
#
loop_
_entity.id
_entity.type
_entity.pdbx_description
1 polymer ?
#
loop_
_entity_poly.entity_id
_entity_poly.type
_entity_poly.pdbx_seq_one_letter_code
_entity_poly.pdbx_strand_id
1 'polypeptide(L)'
;METISASRSHPFFSKGDRTFNLETYKSSLTLISMQEILTWPVDLLRANLEMSYAKGLQKLAVKLSKALQSTKKKKLGKAIELEAIKPTHQVLSMQEKKRKSLDNEVEKTANLVINNWNQQIKAKKKLMMSTKKHEALFHLIESSKQSLTPKEKQKLLNKLKKSTEKLEKEDESYYQKNMAGYSTRLKWESTLENCYKSMLELEKERIQLLCNNLNQYSQHISLFGQTLTTCHTQIHCAISKVDVEKDIQALMEETAILSIENKSELLLADYFEEDPKNPMDKERRKSLIKPKLGRLQRDIEKASRDKEGLERKLKALASSSSFSDAKSQKDTETLMDENSLKLDLLQANSYKLSSVLADLEQRPKPCHPCSTCIFKWKEKEHSHTYVKISRPLLTKRLEKAESKAPAGGQNNPSSSPSGSTVSQASKHLCKALYTFQARQDDELNLEKGDIVTIHEKKEEGWWFGSLKGKRGHFPAAYVEELPPKAGNTATQA
;
A
#
# COMPACT_ATOMS: atom_id res chain seq x y z
N MET A 1 18.34 16.45 -103.01
CA MET A 1 19.63 16.58 -102.29
C MET A 1 19.47 15.94 -100.92
N GLU A 2 20.20 14.93 -100.47
CA GLU A 2 21.19 14.04 -101.07
C GLU A 2 21.67 13.10 -99.93
N THR A 3 21.55 11.79 -100.15
CA THR A 3 22.59 10.75 -99.95
C THR A 3 23.26 10.52 -98.57
N ILE A 4 23.08 9.33 -97.96
CA ILE A 4 23.96 8.13 -97.95
C ILE A 4 25.27 8.31 -97.15
N SER A 5 25.52 7.50 -96.11
CA SER A 5 26.51 6.39 -96.09
C SER A 5 26.78 5.83 -94.68
N ALA A 6 27.19 4.56 -94.66
CA ALA A 6 27.35 3.65 -93.53
C ALA A 6 28.68 3.79 -92.78
N SER A 7 28.82 3.16 -91.60
CA SER A 7 29.99 2.33 -91.25
C SER A 7 29.78 1.48 -89.98
N ARG A 8 30.27 0.24 -90.08
CA ARG A 8 30.21 -0.89 -89.14
C ARG A 8 31.20 -0.78 -87.97
N SER A 9 30.90 -1.45 -86.84
CA SER A 9 31.87 -2.26 -86.10
C SER A 9 31.21 -3.30 -85.16
N HIS A 10 31.20 -4.56 -85.60
CA HIS A 10 31.41 -5.76 -84.76
C HIS A 10 32.91 -6.13 -84.89
N PRO A 11 33.56 -6.99 -84.07
CA PRO A 11 33.02 -8.19 -83.38
C PRO A 11 33.65 -8.53 -81.99
N PHE A 12 33.11 -9.52 -81.27
CA PHE A 12 33.81 -10.74 -80.80
C PHE A 12 33.06 -11.42 -79.64
N PHE A 13 32.46 -12.58 -79.94
CA PHE A 13 32.22 -13.63 -78.96
C PHE A 13 33.51 -14.47 -78.84
N SER A 14 33.98 -14.71 -77.62
CA SER A 14 34.86 -15.85 -77.32
C SER A 14 34.40 -16.54 -76.04
N LYS A 15 34.52 -17.87 -76.09
CA LYS A 15 34.01 -18.88 -75.17
C LYS A 15 34.55 -18.73 -73.75
N GLY A 16 33.71 -18.98 -72.75
CA GLY A 16 34.12 -19.22 -71.37
C GLY A 16 32.91 -19.35 -70.45
N ASP A 17 32.82 -20.49 -69.77
CA ASP A 17 31.78 -20.89 -68.84
C ASP A 17 31.12 -19.77 -68.02
N ARG A 18 29.80 -19.68 -68.13
CA ARG A 18 28.89 -19.54 -66.99
C ARG A 18 27.46 -19.73 -67.49
N THR A 19 26.95 -20.94 -67.26
CA THR A 19 25.51 -21.20 -67.21
C THR A 19 24.86 -20.22 -66.24
N PHE A 20 24.33 -19.10 -66.76
CA PHE A 20 23.55 -18.16 -65.99
C PHE A 20 22.18 -18.80 -65.76
N ASN A 21 22.09 -19.55 -64.66
CA ASN A 21 20.96 -20.39 -64.37
C ASN A 21 19.80 -19.54 -63.81
N LEU A 22 18.98 -19.01 -64.72
CA LEU A 22 17.77 -18.24 -64.42
C LEU A 22 16.72 -19.09 -63.66
N GLU A 23 16.83 -20.43 -63.68
CA GLU A 23 16.01 -21.34 -62.87
C GLU A 23 16.46 -21.36 -61.38
N THR A 24 17.72 -21.04 -61.08
CA THR A 24 18.23 -20.99 -59.69
C THR A 24 17.79 -19.72 -58.97
N TYR A 25 17.73 -18.57 -59.67
CA TYR A 25 17.32 -17.29 -59.08
C TYR A 25 15.80 -17.18 -58.86
N LYS A 26 14.99 -17.82 -59.72
CA LYS A 26 13.52 -17.88 -59.56
C LYS A 26 13.07 -18.88 -58.47
N SER A 27 13.86 -19.93 -58.23
CA SER A 27 13.61 -20.89 -57.14
C SER A 27 14.08 -20.36 -55.79
N SER A 28 15.16 -19.57 -55.74
CA SER A 28 15.64 -18.96 -54.49
C SER A 28 14.74 -17.83 -53.99
N LEU A 29 14.20 -16.96 -54.86
CA LEU A 29 13.27 -15.89 -54.45
C LEU A 29 11.90 -16.40 -53.96
N THR A 30 11.48 -17.59 -54.37
CA THR A 30 10.25 -18.24 -53.88
C THR A 30 10.45 -18.97 -52.56
N LEU A 31 11.62 -19.55 -52.35
CA LEU A 31 11.99 -20.21 -51.09
C LEU A 31 12.35 -19.20 -49.99
N ILE A 32 13.03 -18.10 -50.32
CA ILE A 32 13.38 -17.03 -49.37
C ILE A 32 12.11 -16.33 -48.87
N SER A 33 11.14 -16.05 -49.74
CA SER A 33 9.87 -15.45 -49.30
C SER A 33 9.00 -16.41 -48.47
N MET A 34 9.02 -17.72 -48.77
CA MET A 34 8.34 -18.72 -47.93
C MET A 34 9.00 -18.87 -46.55
N GLN A 35 10.32 -18.73 -46.45
CA GLN A 35 11.06 -18.87 -45.19
C GLN A 35 10.94 -17.62 -44.29
N GLU A 36 10.77 -16.43 -44.88
CA GLU A 36 10.43 -15.20 -44.16
C GLU A 36 8.96 -15.17 -43.71
N ILE A 37 8.03 -15.78 -44.46
CA ILE A 37 6.61 -15.90 -44.08
C ILE A 37 6.40 -17.00 -43.03
N LEU A 38 7.29 -17.99 -42.93
CA LEU A 38 7.27 -19.01 -41.86
C LEU A 38 7.79 -18.50 -40.50
N THR A 39 7.96 -17.19 -40.32
CA THR A 39 8.24 -16.54 -39.01
C THR A 39 7.03 -16.45 -38.07
N TRP A 40 5.92 -17.13 -38.41
CA TRP A 40 4.78 -17.45 -37.55
C TRP A 40 5.09 -18.00 -36.13
N PRO A 41 6.24 -18.66 -35.85
CA PRO A 41 6.60 -19.04 -34.48
C PRO A 41 6.74 -17.86 -33.52
N VAL A 42 7.01 -16.64 -34.02
CA VAL A 42 7.14 -15.43 -33.21
C VAL A 42 5.80 -15.01 -32.61
N ASP A 43 4.69 -15.19 -33.34
CA ASP A 43 3.35 -14.85 -32.88
C ASP A 43 2.78 -15.87 -31.89
N LEU A 44 3.13 -17.16 -32.01
CA LEU A 44 2.74 -18.18 -31.04
C LEU A 44 3.48 -18.01 -29.70
N LEU A 45 4.76 -17.64 -29.75
CA LEU A 45 5.54 -17.32 -28.54
C LEU A 45 4.95 -16.08 -27.85
N ARG A 46 4.56 -15.07 -28.63
CA ARG A 46 3.95 -13.83 -28.18
C ARG A 46 2.57 -14.04 -27.56
N ALA A 47 1.69 -14.81 -28.21
CA ALA A 47 0.37 -15.15 -27.68
C ALA A 47 0.45 -15.93 -26.34
N ASN A 48 1.42 -16.83 -26.20
CA ASN A 48 1.66 -17.56 -24.94
C ASN A 48 2.16 -16.65 -23.82
N LEU A 49 3.06 -15.72 -24.15
CA LEU A 49 3.55 -14.69 -23.22
C LEU A 49 2.41 -13.80 -22.71
N GLU A 50 1.52 -13.39 -23.62
CA GLU A 50 0.38 -12.52 -23.32
C GLU A 50 -0.70 -13.23 -22.49
N MET A 51 -0.96 -14.51 -22.77
CA MET A 51 -1.81 -15.36 -21.94
C MET A 51 -1.25 -15.50 -20.51
N SER A 52 0.07 -15.60 -20.38
CA SER A 52 0.76 -15.65 -19.09
C SER A 52 0.67 -14.31 -18.35
N TYR A 53 0.80 -13.20 -19.08
CA TYR A 53 0.67 -11.84 -18.56
C TYR A 53 -0.76 -11.55 -18.05
N ALA A 54 -1.78 -11.89 -18.83
CA ALA A 54 -3.18 -11.75 -18.43
C ALA A 54 -3.51 -12.57 -17.16
N LYS A 55 -3.00 -13.80 -17.06
CA LYS A 55 -3.11 -14.62 -15.83
C LYS A 55 -2.39 -13.99 -14.64
N GLY A 56 -1.25 -13.34 -14.87
CA GLY A 56 -0.51 -12.59 -13.85
C GLY A 56 -1.32 -11.41 -13.31
N LEU A 57 -1.88 -10.59 -14.20
CA LEU A 57 -2.76 -9.47 -13.85
C LEU A 57 -4.00 -9.92 -13.09
N GLN A 58 -4.62 -11.03 -13.52
CA GLN A 58 -5.78 -11.60 -12.83
C GLN A 58 -5.43 -12.07 -11.41
N LYS A 59 -4.28 -12.72 -11.22
CA LYS A 59 -3.81 -13.13 -9.88
C LYS A 59 -3.51 -11.92 -8.98
N LEU A 60 -2.91 -10.87 -9.54
CA LEU A 60 -2.66 -9.62 -8.81
C LEU A 60 -3.96 -8.94 -8.39
N ALA A 61 -4.94 -8.83 -9.29
CA ALA A 61 -6.25 -8.27 -9.00
C ALA A 61 -6.98 -9.03 -7.89
N VAL A 62 -6.91 -10.37 -7.88
CA VAL A 62 -7.49 -11.21 -6.82
C VAL A 62 -6.77 -11.02 -5.48
N LYS A 63 -5.44 -10.94 -5.47
CA LYS A 63 -4.65 -10.67 -4.24
C LYS A 63 -4.95 -9.29 -3.66
N LEU A 64 -4.97 -8.26 -4.51
CA LEU A 64 -5.35 -6.90 -4.11
C LEU A 64 -6.79 -6.87 -3.58
N SER A 65 -7.72 -7.57 -4.21
CA SER A 65 -9.11 -7.67 -3.75
C SER A 65 -9.26 -8.36 -2.39
N LYS A 66 -8.39 -9.32 -2.07
CA LYS A 66 -8.36 -10.01 -0.77
C LYS A 66 -7.69 -9.20 0.34
N ALA A 67 -6.60 -8.49 0.03
CA ALA A 67 -5.84 -7.69 1.00
C ALA A 67 -6.57 -6.41 1.44
N LEU A 68 -7.59 -5.98 0.68
CA LEU A 68 -8.22 -4.68 0.85
C LEU A 68 -9.71 -4.82 1.26
N GLN A 69 -9.96 -5.14 2.54
CA GLN A 69 -11.31 -5.35 3.10
C GLN A 69 -12.16 -4.08 3.37
N SER A 70 -11.75 -2.86 2.94
CA SER A 70 -12.60 -1.65 3.04
C SER A 70 -13.52 -1.46 1.83
N THR A 71 -14.74 -0.95 2.07
CA THR A 71 -15.78 -0.62 1.07
C THR A 71 -15.28 0.19 -0.13
N LYS A 72 -14.34 1.14 0.07
CA LYS A 72 -13.77 1.95 -1.03
C LYS A 72 -12.85 1.14 -1.97
N LYS A 73 -12.20 0.10 -1.46
CA LYS A 73 -11.24 -0.72 -2.22
C LYS A 73 -11.92 -1.84 -3.02
N LYS A 74 -13.06 -2.33 -2.52
CA LYS A 74 -14.01 -3.16 -3.29
C LYS A 74 -14.52 -2.45 -4.56
N LYS A 75 -14.67 -1.12 -4.53
CA LYS A 75 -15.08 -0.32 -5.70
C LYS A 75 -13.98 -0.25 -6.77
N LEU A 76 -12.73 -0.06 -6.35
CA LEU A 76 -11.56 -0.07 -7.24
C LEU A 76 -11.41 -1.42 -7.96
N GLY A 77 -11.46 -2.53 -7.21
CA GLY A 77 -11.36 -3.87 -7.81
C GLY A 77 -12.46 -4.16 -8.83
N LYS A 78 -13.71 -3.76 -8.52
CA LYS A 78 -14.84 -3.89 -9.47
C LYS A 78 -14.70 -3.01 -10.70
N ALA A 79 -14.19 -1.79 -10.56
CA ALA A 79 -13.96 -0.89 -11.69
C ALA A 79 -12.93 -1.48 -12.65
N ILE A 80 -11.79 -1.97 -12.13
CA ILE A 80 -10.76 -2.63 -12.95
C ILE A 80 -11.30 -3.89 -13.64
N GLU A 81 -12.10 -4.70 -12.94
CA GLU A 81 -12.71 -5.90 -13.51
C GLU A 81 -13.65 -5.58 -14.68
N LEU A 82 -14.52 -4.58 -14.51
CA LEU A 82 -15.52 -4.19 -15.50
C LEU A 82 -14.92 -3.42 -16.68
N GLU A 83 -13.98 -2.52 -16.41
CA GLU A 83 -13.49 -1.57 -17.40
C GLU A 83 -12.24 -2.06 -18.15
N ALA A 84 -11.40 -2.90 -17.52
CA ALA A 84 -10.18 -3.40 -18.16
C ALA A 84 -10.24 -4.90 -18.49
N ILE A 85 -10.59 -5.75 -17.53
CA ILE A 85 -10.47 -7.21 -17.70
C ILE A 85 -11.50 -7.75 -18.69
N LYS A 86 -12.79 -7.41 -18.51
CA LYS A 86 -13.87 -7.90 -19.39
C LYS A 86 -13.70 -7.47 -20.85
N PRO A 87 -13.42 -6.19 -21.18
CA PRO A 87 -13.19 -5.78 -22.55
C PRO A 87 -11.97 -6.48 -23.18
N THR A 88 -10.89 -6.66 -22.41
CA THR A 88 -9.69 -7.38 -22.88
C THR A 88 -10.01 -8.81 -23.28
N HIS A 89 -10.75 -9.56 -22.45
CA HIS A 89 -11.16 -10.92 -22.79
C HIS A 89 -12.07 -10.98 -24.02
N GLN A 90 -12.99 -10.02 -24.16
CA GLN A 90 -13.88 -9.95 -25.32
C GLN A 90 -13.09 -9.74 -26.61
N VAL A 91 -12.16 -8.78 -26.63
CA VAL A 91 -11.32 -8.49 -27.80
C VAL A 91 -10.43 -9.69 -28.15
N LEU A 92 -9.77 -10.30 -27.16
CA LEU A 92 -8.94 -11.49 -27.41
C LEU A 92 -9.76 -12.65 -28.01
N SER A 93 -10.98 -12.88 -27.52
CA SER A 93 -11.87 -13.91 -28.07
C SER A 93 -12.27 -13.62 -29.52
N MET A 94 -12.58 -12.35 -29.83
CA MET A 94 -12.93 -11.93 -31.19
C MET A 94 -11.73 -12.05 -32.14
N GLN A 95 -10.54 -11.64 -31.70
CA GLN A 95 -9.30 -11.75 -32.48
C GLN A 95 -8.95 -13.19 -32.79
N GLU A 96 -9.08 -14.10 -31.82
CA GLU A 96 -8.81 -15.53 -32.01
C GLU A 96 -9.74 -16.15 -33.07
N LYS A 97 -11.03 -15.76 -33.09
CA LYS A 97 -11.97 -16.18 -34.12
C LYS A 97 -11.59 -15.64 -35.49
N LYS A 98 -11.20 -14.36 -35.57
CA LYS A 98 -10.82 -13.72 -36.83
C LYS A 98 -9.52 -14.32 -37.39
N ARG A 99 -8.51 -14.55 -36.53
CA ARG A 99 -7.26 -15.22 -36.88
C ARG A 99 -7.52 -16.59 -37.51
N LYS A 100 -8.27 -17.46 -36.83
CA LYS A 100 -8.66 -18.78 -37.38
C LYS A 100 -9.32 -18.70 -38.76
N SER A 101 -10.15 -17.68 -39.00
CA SER A 101 -10.77 -17.48 -40.31
C SER A 101 -9.73 -17.13 -41.38
N LEU A 102 -8.77 -16.27 -41.06
CA LEU A 102 -7.68 -15.87 -41.97
C LEU A 102 -6.74 -17.06 -42.24
N ASP A 103 -6.36 -17.82 -41.21
CA ASP A 103 -5.50 -19.01 -41.33
C ASP A 103 -6.09 -20.01 -42.33
N ASN A 104 -7.40 -20.28 -42.20
CA ASN A 104 -8.13 -21.16 -43.11
C ASN A 104 -8.16 -20.64 -44.56
N GLU A 105 -8.20 -19.32 -44.77
CA GLU A 105 -8.23 -18.71 -46.10
C GLU A 105 -6.85 -18.79 -46.78
N VAL A 106 -5.78 -18.52 -46.02
CA VAL A 106 -4.40 -18.68 -46.46
C VAL A 106 -4.10 -20.14 -46.78
N GLU A 107 -4.51 -21.08 -45.93
CA GLU A 107 -4.30 -22.51 -46.16
C GLU A 107 -5.01 -22.99 -47.42
N LYS A 108 -6.27 -22.60 -47.63
CA LYS A 108 -7.03 -22.93 -48.84
C LYS A 108 -6.33 -22.44 -50.10
N THR A 109 -5.90 -21.17 -50.12
CA THR A 109 -5.26 -20.57 -51.29
C THR A 109 -3.85 -21.11 -51.54
N ALA A 110 -3.08 -21.39 -50.49
CA ALA A 110 -1.77 -22.06 -50.59
C ALA A 110 -1.89 -23.46 -51.20
N ASN A 111 -2.89 -24.24 -50.77
CA ASN A 111 -3.17 -25.57 -51.32
C ASN A 111 -3.48 -25.54 -52.83
N LEU A 112 -4.15 -24.48 -53.31
CA LEU A 112 -4.38 -24.29 -54.75
C LEU A 112 -3.08 -24.04 -55.52
N VAL A 113 -2.17 -23.22 -54.96
CA VAL A 113 -0.84 -22.98 -55.56
C VAL A 113 -0.04 -24.28 -55.65
N ILE A 114 -0.01 -25.08 -54.56
CA ILE A 114 0.70 -26.36 -54.51
C ILE A 114 0.12 -27.35 -55.53
N ASN A 115 -1.21 -27.45 -55.61
CA ASN A 115 -1.87 -28.32 -56.58
C ASN A 115 -1.56 -27.90 -58.03
N ASN A 116 -1.64 -26.59 -58.34
CA ASN A 116 -1.33 -26.07 -59.66
C ASN A 116 0.14 -26.35 -60.04
N TRP A 117 1.09 -26.09 -59.14
CA TRP A 117 2.50 -26.40 -59.33
C TRP A 117 2.73 -27.88 -59.68
N ASN A 118 2.08 -28.79 -58.93
CA ASN A 118 2.15 -30.22 -59.21
C ASN A 118 1.61 -30.58 -60.60
N GLN A 119 0.54 -29.90 -61.06
CA GLN A 119 0.00 -30.09 -62.40
C GLN A 119 0.93 -29.54 -63.49
N GLN A 120 1.58 -28.40 -63.27
CA GLN A 120 2.59 -27.85 -64.18
C GLN A 120 3.77 -28.80 -64.35
N ILE A 121 4.31 -29.34 -63.25
CA ILE A 121 5.41 -30.31 -63.29
C ILE A 121 5.00 -31.58 -64.05
N LYS A 122 3.78 -32.10 -63.82
CA LYS A 122 3.26 -33.25 -64.56
C LYS A 122 3.16 -32.96 -66.06
N ALA A 123 2.67 -31.79 -66.45
CA ALA A 123 2.57 -31.39 -67.86
C ALA A 123 3.95 -31.17 -68.50
N LYS A 124 4.89 -30.52 -67.79
CA LYS A 124 6.30 -30.35 -68.23
C LYS A 124 6.94 -31.69 -68.55
N LYS A 125 6.82 -32.66 -67.63
CA LYS A 125 7.35 -34.03 -67.82
C LYS A 125 6.71 -34.73 -69.03
N LYS A 126 5.40 -34.58 -69.21
CA LYS A 126 4.65 -35.18 -70.32
C LYS A 126 5.11 -34.61 -71.67
N LEU A 127 5.15 -33.28 -71.79
CA LEU A 127 5.62 -32.57 -72.97
C LEU A 127 7.04 -33.02 -73.34
N MET A 128 7.96 -32.98 -72.38
CA MET A 128 9.37 -33.37 -72.58
C MET A 128 9.53 -34.83 -73.05
N MET A 129 8.70 -35.74 -72.54
CA MET A 129 8.67 -37.13 -73.00
C MET A 129 8.17 -37.25 -74.45
N SER A 130 7.15 -36.49 -74.84
CA SER A 130 6.66 -36.50 -76.23
C SER A 130 7.61 -35.80 -77.18
N THR A 131 8.27 -34.71 -76.77
CA THR A 131 9.33 -34.05 -77.55
C THR A 131 10.45 -35.04 -77.84
N LYS A 132 10.97 -35.77 -76.83
CA LYS A 132 12.01 -36.78 -77.04
C LYS A 132 11.60 -37.87 -78.04
N LYS A 133 10.34 -38.34 -77.97
CA LYS A 133 9.82 -39.33 -78.92
C LYS A 133 9.66 -38.75 -80.33
N HIS A 134 9.26 -37.49 -80.45
CA HIS A 134 9.13 -36.79 -81.72
C HIS A 134 10.50 -36.62 -82.40
N GLU A 135 11.50 -36.12 -81.67
CA GLU A 135 12.87 -35.94 -82.18
C GLU A 135 13.49 -37.27 -82.63
N ALA A 136 13.33 -38.33 -81.83
CA ALA A 136 13.81 -39.66 -82.22
C ALA A 136 13.14 -40.16 -83.52
N LEU A 137 11.84 -39.93 -83.69
CA LEU A 137 11.12 -40.28 -84.92
C LEU A 137 11.57 -39.41 -86.10
N PHE A 138 11.80 -38.12 -85.90
CA PHE A 138 12.29 -37.20 -86.91
C PHE A 138 13.67 -37.63 -87.42
N HIS A 139 14.62 -37.89 -86.50
CA HIS A 139 15.94 -38.40 -86.85
C HIS A 139 15.91 -39.75 -87.58
N LEU A 140 15.04 -40.67 -87.16
CA LEU A 140 14.87 -41.95 -87.86
C LEU A 140 14.43 -41.73 -89.32
N ILE A 141 13.53 -40.80 -89.57
CA ILE A 141 13.05 -40.48 -90.93
C ILE A 141 14.15 -39.83 -91.76
N GLU A 142 14.92 -38.93 -91.16
CA GLU A 142 16.00 -38.22 -91.84
C GLU A 142 17.15 -39.15 -92.22
N SER A 143 17.53 -40.07 -91.33
CA SER A 143 18.60 -41.06 -91.57
C SER A 143 18.21 -42.14 -92.58
N SER A 144 16.92 -42.51 -92.70
CA SER A 144 16.46 -43.58 -93.60
C SER A 144 16.02 -43.10 -94.99
N LYS A 145 16.12 -41.79 -95.25
CA LYS A 145 15.51 -41.06 -96.38
C LYS A 145 15.88 -41.57 -97.78
N GLN A 146 17.09 -42.12 -97.96
CA GLN A 146 17.59 -42.67 -99.24
C GLN A 146 17.26 -44.16 -99.46
N SER A 147 16.81 -44.88 -98.45
CA SER A 147 16.62 -46.34 -98.48
C SER A 147 15.16 -46.82 -98.41
N LEU A 148 14.21 -45.89 -98.25
CA LEU A 148 12.80 -46.19 -97.99
C LEU A 148 11.98 -46.37 -99.27
N THR A 149 11.11 -47.39 -99.27
CA THR A 149 10.08 -47.49 -100.32
C THR A 149 9.02 -46.37 -100.17
N PRO A 150 8.29 -46.01 -101.26
CA PRO A 150 7.26 -44.98 -101.21
C PRO A 150 6.19 -45.22 -100.14
N LYS A 151 5.79 -46.49 -99.93
CA LYS A 151 4.79 -46.88 -98.92
C LYS A 151 5.31 -46.70 -97.50
N GLU A 152 6.56 -47.06 -97.23
CA GLU A 152 7.18 -46.90 -95.91
C GLU A 152 7.41 -45.43 -95.57
N LYS A 153 7.85 -44.64 -96.57
CA LYS A 153 7.98 -43.19 -96.45
C LYS A 153 6.64 -42.54 -96.07
N GLN A 154 5.55 -42.91 -96.74
CA GLN A 154 4.21 -42.40 -96.41
C GLN A 154 3.77 -42.79 -94.99
N LYS A 155 4.05 -44.03 -94.57
CA LYS A 155 3.71 -44.51 -93.21
C LYS A 155 4.46 -43.74 -92.12
N LEU A 156 5.74 -43.45 -92.34
CA LEU A 156 6.55 -42.68 -91.40
C LEU A 156 6.14 -41.20 -91.34
N LEU A 157 5.86 -40.58 -92.49
CA LEU A 157 5.32 -39.21 -92.53
C LEU A 157 3.98 -39.10 -91.80
N ASN A 158 3.09 -40.08 -91.95
CA ASN A 158 1.83 -40.13 -91.20
C ASN A 158 2.05 -40.26 -89.68
N LYS A 159 3.06 -41.02 -89.23
CA LYS A 159 3.44 -41.11 -87.82
C LYS A 159 4.02 -39.78 -87.31
N LEU A 160 4.86 -39.12 -88.12
CA LEU A 160 5.44 -37.83 -87.78
C LEU A 160 4.36 -36.77 -87.61
N LYS A 161 3.42 -36.68 -88.55
CA LYS A 161 2.25 -35.78 -88.46
C LYS A 161 1.47 -35.99 -87.15
N LYS A 162 1.13 -37.23 -86.81
CA LYS A 162 0.43 -37.56 -85.55
C LYS A 162 1.27 -37.18 -84.31
N SER A 163 2.59 -37.32 -84.39
CA SER A 163 3.48 -36.91 -83.32
C SER A 163 3.55 -35.40 -83.15
N THR A 164 3.55 -34.63 -84.25
CA THR A 164 3.50 -33.15 -84.23
C THR A 164 2.19 -32.67 -83.62
N GLU A 165 1.05 -33.18 -84.08
CA GLU A 165 -0.28 -32.83 -83.53
C GLU A 165 -0.39 -33.15 -82.03
N LYS A 166 0.24 -34.24 -81.58
CA LYS A 166 0.30 -34.58 -80.15
C LYS A 166 1.19 -33.61 -79.38
N LEU A 167 2.32 -33.20 -79.95
CA LEU A 167 3.25 -32.27 -79.33
C LEU A 167 2.61 -30.90 -79.14
N GLU A 168 1.94 -30.37 -80.17
CA GLU A 168 1.19 -29.12 -80.10
C GLU A 168 0.14 -29.15 -78.98
N LYS A 169 -0.63 -30.25 -78.87
CA LYS A 169 -1.63 -30.41 -77.80
C LYS A 169 -1.00 -30.44 -76.41
N GLU A 170 0.15 -31.09 -76.24
CA GLU A 170 0.83 -31.16 -74.95
C GLU A 170 1.52 -29.85 -74.57
N ASP A 171 2.04 -29.12 -75.57
CA ASP A 171 2.63 -27.79 -75.42
C ASP A 171 1.58 -26.78 -74.98
N GLU A 172 0.47 -26.69 -75.70
CA GLU A 172 -0.68 -25.84 -75.34
C GLU A 172 -1.19 -26.20 -73.93
N SER A 173 -1.30 -27.49 -73.62
CA SER A 173 -1.72 -27.95 -72.29
C SER A 173 -0.76 -27.55 -71.17
N TYR A 174 0.55 -27.47 -71.44
CA TYR A 174 1.56 -26.99 -70.49
C TYR A 174 1.52 -25.47 -70.37
N TYR A 175 1.43 -24.75 -71.48
CA TYR A 175 1.28 -23.30 -71.53
C TYR A 175 0.07 -22.83 -70.71
N GLN A 176 -1.11 -23.43 -70.93
CA GLN A 176 -2.33 -23.09 -70.18
C GLN A 176 -2.20 -23.32 -68.67
N LYS A 177 -1.48 -24.37 -68.24
CA LYS A 177 -1.22 -24.60 -66.80
C LYS A 177 -0.24 -23.59 -66.21
N ASN A 178 0.74 -23.12 -66.99
CA ASN A 178 1.61 -22.03 -66.59
C ASN A 178 0.83 -20.72 -66.43
N MET A 179 -0.03 -20.40 -67.40
CA MET A 179 -0.92 -19.23 -67.33
C MET A 179 -1.86 -19.28 -66.11
N ALA A 180 -2.48 -20.43 -65.84
CA ALA A 180 -3.29 -20.63 -64.64
C ALA A 180 -2.48 -20.49 -63.34
N GLY A 181 -1.21 -20.87 -63.35
CA GLY A 181 -0.31 -20.74 -62.20
C GLY A 181 -0.01 -19.28 -61.85
N TYR A 182 0.24 -18.42 -62.85
CA TYR A 182 0.40 -16.98 -62.62
C TYR A 182 -0.85 -16.39 -61.94
N SER A 183 -2.04 -16.71 -62.44
CA SER A 183 -3.30 -16.24 -61.85
C SER A 183 -3.52 -16.77 -60.42
N THR A 184 -3.24 -18.05 -60.19
CA THR A 184 -3.40 -18.68 -58.87
C THR A 184 -2.44 -18.10 -57.85
N ARG A 185 -1.19 -17.84 -58.26
CA ARG A 185 -0.17 -17.24 -57.41
C ARG A 185 -0.50 -15.80 -57.04
N LEU A 186 -0.94 -14.98 -58.01
CA LEU A 186 -1.36 -13.60 -57.75
C LEU A 186 -2.53 -13.54 -56.75
N LYS A 187 -3.49 -14.48 -56.85
CA LYS A 187 -4.59 -14.59 -55.88
C LYS A 187 -4.08 -14.92 -54.47
N TRP A 188 -3.15 -15.88 -54.34
CA TRP A 188 -2.55 -16.21 -53.06
C TRP A 188 -1.77 -15.04 -52.45
N GLU A 189 -0.98 -14.33 -53.25
CA GLU A 189 -0.26 -13.12 -52.83
C GLU A 189 -1.24 -12.03 -52.35
N SER A 190 -2.35 -11.81 -53.05
CA SER A 190 -3.41 -10.88 -52.61
C SER A 190 -4.09 -11.33 -51.31
N THR A 191 -4.36 -12.63 -51.14
CA THR A 191 -4.90 -13.17 -49.88
C THR A 191 -3.94 -12.94 -48.72
N LEU A 192 -2.63 -13.17 -48.92
CA LEU A 192 -1.61 -12.90 -47.91
C LEU A 192 -1.56 -11.42 -47.51
N GLU A 193 -1.59 -10.51 -48.50
CA GLU A 193 -1.58 -9.07 -48.24
C GLU A 193 -2.82 -8.63 -47.43
N ASN A 194 -3.99 -9.16 -47.78
CA ASN A 194 -5.24 -8.87 -47.07
C ASN A 194 -5.24 -9.44 -45.64
N CYS A 195 -4.66 -10.63 -45.45
CA CYS A 195 -4.50 -11.24 -44.12
C CYS A 195 -3.55 -10.39 -43.26
N TYR A 196 -2.41 -9.97 -43.82
CA TYR A 196 -1.46 -9.10 -43.13
C TYR A 196 -2.11 -7.78 -42.70
N LYS A 197 -2.79 -7.09 -43.62
CA LYS A 197 -3.53 -5.84 -43.32
C LYS A 197 -4.57 -6.06 -42.22
N SER A 198 -5.32 -7.16 -42.28
CA SER A 198 -6.32 -7.50 -41.26
C SER A 198 -5.68 -7.74 -39.89
N MET A 199 -4.59 -8.50 -39.82
CA MET A 199 -3.87 -8.75 -38.57
C MET A 199 -3.27 -7.46 -37.98
N LEU A 200 -2.73 -6.59 -38.84
CA LEU A 200 -2.18 -5.30 -38.41
C LEU A 200 -3.26 -4.42 -37.76
N GLU A 201 -4.46 -4.35 -38.35
CA GLU A 201 -5.57 -3.58 -37.75
C GLU A 201 -6.03 -4.18 -36.42
N LEU A 202 -6.14 -5.51 -36.30
CA LEU A 202 -6.44 -6.15 -35.01
C LEU A 202 -5.37 -5.83 -33.95
N GLU A 203 -4.09 -5.81 -34.33
CA GLU A 203 -3.01 -5.50 -33.39
C GLU A 203 -3.07 -4.03 -32.95
N LYS A 204 -3.41 -3.09 -33.86
CA LYS A 204 -3.65 -1.69 -33.50
C LYS A 204 -4.81 -1.54 -32.51
N GLU A 205 -5.95 -2.19 -32.78
CA GLU A 205 -7.11 -2.17 -31.88
C GLU A 205 -6.74 -2.70 -30.48
N ARG A 206 -5.94 -3.76 -30.42
CA ARG A 206 -5.47 -4.34 -29.16
C ARG A 206 -4.56 -3.41 -28.38
N ILE A 207 -3.56 -2.84 -29.04
CA ILE A 207 -2.62 -1.91 -28.42
C ILE A 207 -3.38 -0.68 -27.91
N GLN A 208 -4.32 -0.16 -28.69
CA GLN A 208 -5.16 0.97 -28.27
C GLN A 208 -6.00 0.63 -27.04
N LEU A 209 -6.61 -0.56 -27.00
CA LEU A 209 -7.34 -1.02 -25.83
C LEU A 209 -6.44 -1.14 -24.59
N LEU A 210 -5.25 -1.72 -24.72
CA LEU A 210 -4.31 -1.85 -23.62
C LEU A 210 -3.86 -0.49 -23.09
N CYS A 211 -3.60 0.47 -23.99
CA CYS A 211 -3.30 1.84 -23.63
C CYS A 211 -4.45 2.50 -22.85
N ASN A 212 -5.68 2.34 -23.33
CA ASN A 212 -6.88 2.86 -22.65
C ASN A 212 -7.05 2.23 -21.25
N ASN A 213 -6.84 0.93 -21.12
CA ASN A 213 -6.92 0.22 -19.83
C ASN A 213 -5.87 0.71 -18.84
N LEU A 214 -4.64 0.94 -19.29
CA LEU A 214 -3.57 1.48 -18.45
C LEU A 214 -3.88 2.91 -17.99
N ASN A 215 -4.42 3.74 -18.88
CA ASN A 215 -4.88 5.09 -18.52
C ASN A 215 -6.00 5.06 -17.48
N GLN A 216 -7.00 4.19 -17.65
CA GLN A 216 -8.06 4.01 -16.66
C GLN A 216 -7.51 3.52 -15.32
N TYR A 217 -6.61 2.53 -15.33
CA TYR A 217 -5.96 2.07 -14.11
C TYR A 217 -5.21 3.21 -13.39
N SER A 218 -4.47 4.03 -14.14
CA SER A 218 -3.77 5.20 -13.60
C SER A 218 -4.75 6.20 -12.97
N GLN A 219 -5.87 6.51 -13.64
CA GLN A 219 -6.91 7.39 -13.11
C GLN A 219 -7.52 6.85 -11.82
N HIS A 220 -7.83 5.55 -11.79
CA HIS A 220 -8.39 4.88 -10.62
C HIS A 220 -7.43 4.89 -9.42
N ILE A 221 -6.13 4.65 -9.66
CA ILE A 221 -5.10 4.75 -8.61
C ILE A 221 -4.94 6.19 -8.11
N SER A 222 -4.98 7.18 -9.00
CA SER A 222 -4.92 8.59 -8.64
C SER A 222 -6.10 9.00 -7.75
N LEU A 223 -7.33 8.64 -8.13
CA LEU A 223 -8.53 8.91 -7.35
C LEU A 223 -8.49 8.24 -5.96
N PHE A 224 -7.99 7.00 -5.92
CA PHE A 224 -7.79 6.30 -4.66
C PHE A 224 -6.74 7.00 -3.77
N GLY A 225 -5.65 7.49 -4.37
CA GLY A 225 -4.65 8.33 -3.68
C GLY A 225 -5.25 9.59 -3.08
N GLN A 226 -6.04 10.35 -3.84
CA GLN A 226 -6.75 11.53 -3.34
C GLN A 226 -7.66 11.19 -2.15
N THR A 227 -8.37 10.07 -2.21
CA THR A 227 -9.22 9.59 -1.12
C THR A 227 -8.42 9.33 0.16
N LEU A 228 -7.24 8.73 0.05
CA LEU A 228 -6.35 8.50 1.19
C LEU A 228 -5.87 9.82 1.78
N THR A 229 -5.47 10.77 0.94
CA THR A 229 -5.07 12.11 1.37
C THR A 229 -6.19 12.79 2.14
N THR A 230 -7.43 12.77 1.65
CA THR A 230 -8.58 13.34 2.37
C THR A 230 -8.79 12.69 3.74
N CYS A 231 -8.74 11.37 3.83
CA CYS A 231 -8.86 10.67 5.12
C CYS A 231 -7.74 11.05 6.10
N HIS A 232 -6.51 11.16 5.60
CA HIS A 232 -5.37 11.62 6.40
C HIS A 232 -5.54 13.05 6.90
N THR A 233 -5.98 13.98 6.03
CA THR A 233 -6.27 15.37 6.41
C THR A 233 -7.37 15.46 7.48
N GLN A 234 -8.43 14.64 7.37
CA GLN A 234 -9.50 14.60 8.38
C GLN A 234 -8.98 14.18 9.75
N ILE A 235 -8.15 13.14 9.80
CA ILE A 235 -7.52 12.68 11.06
C ILE A 235 -6.62 13.78 11.62
N HIS A 236 -5.77 14.39 10.80
CA HIS A 236 -4.93 15.51 11.24
C HIS A 236 -5.74 16.69 11.78
N CYS A 237 -6.85 17.03 11.12
CA CYS A 237 -7.74 18.10 11.57
C CYS A 237 -8.40 17.77 12.91
N ALA A 238 -8.78 16.50 13.14
CA ALA A 238 -9.31 16.06 14.43
C ALA A 238 -8.23 16.16 15.52
N ILE A 239 -7.01 15.70 15.25
CA ILE A 239 -5.88 15.80 16.18
C ILE A 239 -5.55 17.27 16.49
N SER A 240 -5.54 18.16 15.49
CA SER A 240 -5.24 19.58 15.71
C SER A 240 -6.28 20.33 16.53
N LYS A 241 -7.48 19.75 16.70
CA LYS A 241 -8.57 20.32 17.51
C LYS A 241 -8.54 19.86 18.96
N VAL A 242 -7.71 18.88 19.30
CA VAL A 242 -7.56 18.41 20.69
C VAL A 242 -6.95 19.53 21.52
N ASP A 243 -7.66 19.92 22.58
CA ASP A 243 -7.26 20.98 23.49
C ASP A 243 -7.49 20.47 24.92
N VAL A 244 -6.41 19.99 25.53
CA VAL A 244 -6.45 19.29 26.82
C VAL A 244 -7.05 20.18 27.91
N GLU A 245 -6.74 21.48 27.90
CA GLU A 245 -7.20 22.40 28.94
C GLU A 245 -8.70 22.67 28.78
N LYS A 246 -9.18 22.85 27.55
CA LYS A 246 -10.62 22.96 27.28
C LYS A 246 -11.38 21.69 27.62
N ASP A 247 -10.82 20.52 27.31
CA ASP A 247 -11.46 19.23 27.60
C ASP A 247 -11.56 19.00 29.12
N ILE A 248 -10.51 19.35 29.88
CA ILE A 248 -10.52 19.30 31.36
C ILE A 248 -11.52 20.31 31.92
N GLN A 249 -11.56 21.54 31.39
CA GLN A 249 -12.49 22.57 31.83
C GLN A 249 -13.95 22.14 31.60
N ALA A 250 -14.27 21.60 30.42
CA ALA A 250 -15.60 21.07 30.12
C ALA A 250 -15.99 19.94 31.06
N LEU A 251 -15.05 19.03 31.36
CA LEU A 251 -15.26 17.97 32.35
C LEU A 251 -15.50 18.55 33.75
N MET A 252 -14.74 19.57 34.16
CA MET A 252 -14.94 20.23 35.46
C MET A 252 -16.30 20.91 35.53
N GLU A 253 -16.76 21.59 34.48
CA GLU A 253 -18.08 22.21 34.43
C GLU A 253 -19.22 21.17 34.49
N GLU A 254 -19.06 20.03 33.83
CA GLU A 254 -20.03 18.94 33.86
C GLU A 254 -20.07 18.22 35.23
N THR A 255 -18.91 18.10 35.90
CA THR A 255 -18.77 17.34 37.16
C THR A 255 -18.87 18.21 38.40
N ALA A 256 -18.76 19.53 38.27
CA ALA A 256 -18.91 20.47 39.38
C ALA A 256 -20.36 20.47 39.85
N ILE A 257 -20.64 19.63 40.84
CA ILE A 257 -21.83 19.76 41.67
C ILE A 257 -21.86 21.21 42.16
N LEU A 258 -22.95 21.92 41.82
CA LEU A 258 -23.27 23.31 42.20
C LEU A 258 -23.28 23.49 43.73
N SER A 259 -22.13 23.39 44.40
CA SER A 259 -22.00 23.72 45.83
C SER A 259 -21.90 25.23 45.98
N ILE A 260 -22.99 25.93 45.67
CA ILE A 260 -23.10 27.39 45.74
C ILE A 260 -22.94 27.90 47.19
N GLU A 261 -23.04 27.02 48.21
CA GLU A 261 -22.61 27.33 49.56
C GLU A 261 -21.50 26.38 50.03
N ASN A 262 -20.27 26.89 50.04
CA ASN A 262 -19.12 26.36 50.76
C ASN A 262 -19.33 26.41 52.29
N LYS A 263 -20.51 26.02 52.80
CA LYS A 263 -20.83 26.02 54.23
C LYS A 263 -20.84 24.58 54.73
N SER A 264 -19.98 24.28 55.69
CA SER A 264 -19.94 23.00 56.40
C SER A 264 -20.78 23.08 57.67
N GLU A 265 -21.59 22.06 57.92
CA GLU A 265 -22.33 21.89 59.17
C GLU A 265 -21.53 20.99 60.11
N LEU A 266 -21.23 21.49 61.31
CA LEU A 266 -20.38 20.80 62.28
C LEU A 266 -21.02 20.78 63.66
N LEU A 267 -21.06 19.59 64.27
CA LEU A 267 -21.63 19.37 65.58
C LEU A 267 -20.87 20.12 66.69
N LEU A 268 -21.64 20.67 67.64
CA LEU A 268 -21.12 21.20 68.91
C LEU A 268 -21.33 20.17 70.02
N ALA A 269 -20.54 20.27 71.09
CA ALA A 269 -20.63 19.34 72.21
C ALA A 269 -21.83 19.69 73.08
N ASP A 270 -22.82 18.81 73.18
CA ASP A 270 -24.00 19.01 74.04
C ASP A 270 -23.80 18.35 75.40
N TYR A 271 -23.55 19.15 76.44
CA TYR A 271 -23.44 18.63 77.80
C TYR A 271 -24.80 18.57 78.51
N PHE A 272 -24.98 17.57 79.37
CA PHE A 272 -26.24 17.35 80.10
C PHE A 272 -26.66 18.56 80.94
N GLU A 273 -25.72 19.24 81.58
CA GLU A 273 -26.01 20.40 82.42
C GLU A 273 -26.38 21.68 81.65
N GLU A 274 -26.32 21.67 80.30
CA GLU A 274 -26.74 22.80 79.46
C GLU A 274 -28.25 22.93 79.30
N ASP A 275 -28.98 21.82 79.36
CA ASP A 275 -30.43 21.84 79.17
C ASP A 275 -31.11 22.27 80.47
N PRO A 276 -31.83 23.41 80.49
CA PRO A 276 -32.56 23.84 81.68
C PRO A 276 -33.62 22.83 82.13
N LYS A 277 -34.14 22.00 81.22
CA LYS A 277 -35.18 20.99 81.50
C LYS A 277 -34.67 19.78 82.28
N ASN A 278 -33.36 19.53 82.26
CA ASN A 278 -32.79 18.39 82.96
C ASN A 278 -32.89 18.57 84.49
N PRO A 279 -33.20 17.49 85.25
CA PRO A 279 -33.34 17.56 86.71
C PRO A 279 -31.97 17.77 87.37
N MET A 280 -31.58 19.03 87.53
CA MET A 280 -30.33 19.43 88.17
C MET A 280 -30.49 20.76 88.90
N ASP A 281 -30.01 20.82 90.14
CA ASP A 281 -29.98 22.06 90.92
C ASP A 281 -29.10 23.14 90.28
N LYS A 282 -29.48 24.41 90.46
CA LYS A 282 -28.83 25.57 89.82
C LYS A 282 -27.38 25.74 90.27
N GLU A 283 -27.06 25.55 91.55
CA GLU A 283 -25.69 25.70 92.04
C GLU A 283 -24.80 24.53 91.59
N ARG A 284 -25.36 23.31 91.56
CA ARG A 284 -24.69 22.15 90.98
C ARG A 284 -24.44 22.31 89.48
N ARG A 285 -25.38 22.91 88.74
CA ARG A 285 -25.24 23.22 87.31
C ARG A 285 -24.10 24.22 87.09
N LYS A 286 -24.04 25.31 87.86
CA LYS A 286 -22.94 26.28 87.81
C LYS A 286 -21.59 25.65 88.15
N SER A 287 -21.52 24.81 89.19
CA SER A 287 -20.27 24.17 89.61
C SER A 287 -19.71 23.19 88.57
N LEU A 288 -20.57 22.61 87.71
CA LEU A 288 -20.16 21.73 86.61
C LEU A 288 -19.82 22.47 85.30
N ILE A 289 -20.50 23.58 85.01
CA ILE A 289 -20.23 24.39 83.79
C ILE A 289 -18.90 25.14 83.90
N LYS A 290 -18.59 25.74 85.07
CA LYS A 290 -17.36 26.53 85.30
C LYS A 290 -16.07 25.80 84.91
N PRO A 291 -15.80 24.55 85.33
CA PRO A 291 -14.58 23.84 84.94
C PRO A 291 -14.54 23.49 83.44
N LYS A 292 -15.69 23.24 82.80
CA LYS A 292 -15.79 22.98 81.35
C LYS A 292 -15.47 24.23 80.52
N LEU A 293 -15.97 25.39 80.95
CA LEU A 293 -15.56 26.68 80.39
C LEU A 293 -14.07 26.95 80.60
N GLY A 294 -13.54 26.65 81.79
CA GLY A 294 -12.10 26.76 82.06
C GLY A 294 -11.24 25.88 81.14
N ARG A 295 -11.71 24.66 80.80
CA ARG A 295 -11.05 23.81 79.80
C ARG A 295 -11.10 24.43 78.41
N LEU A 296 -12.29 24.84 77.95
CA LEU A 296 -12.46 25.46 76.64
C LEU A 296 -11.61 26.72 76.49
N GLN A 297 -11.53 27.56 77.52
CA GLN A 297 -10.71 28.77 77.51
C GLN A 297 -9.21 28.45 77.32
N ARG A 298 -8.68 27.45 78.04
CA ARG A 298 -7.29 27.00 77.86
C ARG A 298 -7.05 26.46 76.44
N ASP A 299 -8.00 25.71 75.91
CA ASP A 299 -7.90 25.13 74.56
C ASP A 299 -7.97 26.23 73.48
N ILE A 300 -8.81 27.25 73.67
CA ILE A 300 -8.91 28.44 72.80
C ILE A 300 -7.59 29.20 72.81
N GLU A 301 -7.02 29.48 73.97
CA GLU A 301 -5.75 30.19 74.10
C GLU A 301 -4.61 29.40 73.44
N LYS A 302 -4.58 28.08 73.61
CA LYS A 302 -3.62 27.21 72.94
C LYS A 302 -3.78 27.27 71.42
N ALA A 303 -5.00 27.08 70.92
CA ALA A 303 -5.30 27.12 69.49
C ALA A 303 -4.96 28.48 68.86
N SER A 304 -5.23 29.58 69.57
CA SER A 304 -4.88 30.94 69.16
C SER A 304 -3.36 31.12 69.02
N ARG A 305 -2.57 30.68 70.02
CA ARG A 305 -1.11 30.74 69.95
C ARG A 305 -0.55 29.86 68.83
N ASP A 306 -1.10 28.67 68.68
CA ASP A 306 -0.72 27.74 67.60
C ASP A 306 -1.00 28.40 66.22
N LYS A 307 -2.14 29.10 66.07
CA LYS A 307 -2.52 29.81 64.83
C LYS A 307 -1.56 30.96 64.52
N GLU A 308 -1.27 31.81 65.50
CA GLU A 308 -0.29 32.88 65.34
C GLU A 308 1.12 32.35 64.98
N GLY A 309 1.50 31.20 65.54
CA GLY A 309 2.74 30.51 65.19
C GLY A 309 2.79 30.08 63.73
N LEU A 310 1.70 29.50 63.23
CA LEU A 310 1.56 29.08 61.84
C LEU A 310 1.52 30.28 60.87
N GLU A 311 0.84 31.37 61.23
CA GLU A 311 0.82 32.60 60.44
C GLU A 311 2.21 33.22 60.31
N ARG A 312 2.99 33.24 61.40
CA ARG A 312 4.39 33.69 61.37
C ARG A 312 5.24 32.80 60.47
N LYS A 313 5.04 31.48 60.54
CA LYS A 313 5.74 30.50 59.68
C LYS A 313 5.39 30.70 58.19
N LEU A 314 4.12 30.95 57.85
CA LEU A 314 3.70 31.22 56.46
C LEU A 314 4.28 32.52 55.92
N LYS A 315 4.28 33.59 56.73
CA LYS A 315 4.92 34.87 56.35
C LYS A 315 6.41 34.71 56.09
N ALA A 316 7.11 33.96 56.95
CA ALA A 316 8.54 33.67 56.75
C ALA A 316 8.81 32.89 55.45
N LEU A 317 8.01 31.84 55.18
CA LEU A 317 8.08 31.05 53.94
C LEU A 317 7.78 31.88 52.69
N ALA A 318 6.89 32.86 52.78
CA ALA A 318 6.56 33.77 51.68
C ALA A 318 7.67 34.80 51.40
N SER A 319 8.45 35.19 52.42
CA SER A 319 9.54 36.15 52.27
C SER A 319 10.88 35.52 51.86
N SER A 320 11.07 34.21 52.03
CA SER A 320 12.27 33.48 51.59
C SER A 320 12.11 32.93 50.16
N SER A 321 12.43 33.72 49.13
CA SER A 321 12.17 33.34 47.73
C SER A 321 13.18 32.37 47.09
N SER A 322 14.26 31.97 47.78
CA SER A 322 15.33 31.17 47.16
C SER A 322 15.31 29.66 47.47
N PHE A 323 14.52 29.18 48.43
CA PHE A 323 14.51 27.75 48.80
C PHE A 323 13.24 27.28 49.53
N SER A 324 12.07 27.84 49.20
CA SER A 324 10.80 27.38 49.80
C SER A 324 10.29 26.14 49.07
N ASP A 325 10.32 24.99 49.75
CA ASP A 325 9.73 23.74 49.25
C ASP A 325 8.21 23.91 49.19
N ALA A 326 7.62 23.96 47.99
CA ALA A 326 6.20 24.22 47.77
C ALA A 326 5.29 23.27 48.57
N LYS A 327 5.80 22.07 48.88
CA LYS A 327 5.17 21.10 49.77
C LYS A 327 5.09 21.60 51.22
N SER A 328 6.18 22.14 51.76
CA SER A 328 6.22 22.67 53.14
C SER A 328 5.31 23.88 53.34
N GLN A 329 5.16 24.72 52.32
CA GLN A 329 4.20 25.83 52.34
C GLN A 329 2.76 25.30 52.38
N LYS A 330 2.42 24.36 51.49
CA LYS A 330 1.08 23.74 51.43
C LYS A 330 0.71 22.98 52.70
N ASP A 331 1.66 22.27 53.30
CA ASP A 331 1.44 21.53 54.55
C ASP A 331 1.18 22.51 55.70
N THR A 332 1.87 23.65 55.73
CA THR A 332 1.65 24.70 56.73
C THR A 332 0.29 25.41 56.53
N GLU A 333 -0.11 25.67 55.27
CA GLU A 333 -1.44 26.23 54.94
C GLU A 333 -2.58 25.28 55.38
N THR A 334 -2.40 23.98 55.17
CA THR A 334 -3.38 22.96 55.60
C THR A 334 -3.53 22.94 57.12
N LEU A 335 -2.41 22.95 57.85
CA LEU A 335 -2.43 22.97 59.32
C LEU A 335 -3.03 24.28 59.89
N MET A 336 -2.84 25.40 59.20
CA MET A 336 -3.46 26.69 59.55
C MET A 336 -5.00 26.63 59.39
N ASP A 337 -5.49 26.01 58.31
CA ASP A 337 -6.93 25.82 58.10
C ASP A 337 -7.54 24.88 59.16
N GLU A 338 -6.90 23.76 59.46
CA GLU A 338 -7.31 22.84 60.53
C GLU A 338 -7.40 23.54 61.89
N ASN A 339 -6.39 24.35 62.23
CA ASN A 339 -6.36 25.04 63.51
C ASN A 339 -7.36 26.21 63.57
N SER A 340 -7.59 26.89 62.44
CA SER A 340 -8.64 27.92 62.35
C SER A 340 -10.02 27.31 62.59
N LEU A 341 -10.34 26.17 61.95
CA LEU A 341 -11.59 25.48 62.22
C LEU A 341 -11.70 25.04 63.69
N LYS A 342 -10.62 24.50 64.25
CA LYS A 342 -10.60 24.09 65.66
C LYS A 342 -10.92 25.26 66.58
N LEU A 343 -10.34 26.43 66.33
CA LEU A 343 -10.59 27.65 67.09
C LEU A 343 -12.07 28.07 66.99
N ASP A 344 -12.65 28.07 65.79
CA ASP A 344 -14.06 28.42 65.56
C ASP A 344 -15.01 27.49 66.34
N LEU A 345 -14.77 26.17 66.30
CA LEU A 345 -15.55 25.19 67.04
C LEU A 345 -15.42 25.35 68.56
N LEU A 346 -14.21 25.62 69.06
CA LEU A 346 -13.97 25.86 70.48
C LEU A 346 -14.65 27.13 70.96
N GLN A 347 -14.58 28.21 70.18
CA GLN A 347 -15.26 29.48 70.47
C GLN A 347 -16.79 29.33 70.45
N ALA A 348 -17.35 28.59 69.50
CA ALA A 348 -18.78 28.30 69.45
C ALA A 348 -19.26 27.49 70.67
N ASN A 349 -18.50 26.47 71.08
CA ASN A 349 -18.78 25.72 72.30
C ASN A 349 -18.66 26.58 73.57
N SER A 350 -17.64 27.44 73.63
CA SER A 350 -17.42 28.35 74.77
C SER A 350 -18.54 29.38 74.88
N TYR A 351 -18.97 29.97 73.77
CA TYR A 351 -20.11 30.89 73.72
C TYR A 351 -21.40 30.22 74.21
N LYS A 352 -21.67 28.99 73.75
CA LYS A 352 -22.87 28.21 74.13
C LYS A 352 -22.91 27.98 75.64
N LEU A 353 -21.83 27.45 76.21
CA LEU A 353 -21.74 27.22 77.65
C LEU A 353 -21.76 28.51 78.48
N SER A 354 -21.11 29.57 78.00
CA SER A 354 -21.08 30.86 78.67
C SER A 354 -22.46 31.52 78.68
N SER A 355 -23.26 31.33 77.63
CA SER A 355 -24.64 31.80 77.57
C SER A 355 -25.53 31.09 78.59
N VAL A 356 -25.37 29.76 78.75
CA VAL A 356 -26.08 29.01 79.81
C VAL A 356 -25.65 29.50 81.20
N LEU A 357 -24.36 29.73 81.43
CA LEU A 357 -23.87 30.24 82.72
C LEU A 357 -24.42 31.65 83.02
N ALA A 358 -24.44 32.54 82.02
CA ALA A 358 -25.00 33.89 82.16
C ALA A 358 -26.49 33.85 82.54
N ASP A 359 -27.28 32.96 81.91
CA ASP A 359 -28.69 32.76 82.25
C ASP A 359 -28.87 32.28 83.71
N LEU A 360 -27.98 31.41 84.22
CA LEU A 360 -27.99 30.93 85.61
C LEU A 360 -27.54 31.99 86.64
N GLU A 361 -26.67 32.91 86.23
CA GLU A 361 -26.14 34.00 87.06
C GLU A 361 -26.95 35.30 86.91
N GLN A 362 -28.00 35.32 86.08
CA GLN A 362 -28.80 36.49 85.73
C GLN A 362 -27.96 37.66 85.20
N ARG A 363 -26.97 37.32 84.35
CA ARG A 363 -26.06 38.27 83.69
C ARG A 363 -26.41 38.40 82.21
N PRO A 364 -26.04 39.51 81.54
CA PRO A 364 -26.19 39.62 80.10
C PRO A 364 -25.37 38.53 79.39
N LYS A 365 -25.93 37.95 78.33
CA LYS A 365 -25.24 36.95 77.51
C LYS A 365 -23.98 37.56 76.89
N PRO A 366 -22.89 36.79 76.77
CA PRO A 366 -21.71 37.24 76.05
C PRO A 366 -22.08 37.59 74.60
N CYS A 367 -21.37 38.53 74.00
CA CYS A 367 -21.49 38.81 72.57
C CYS A 367 -20.35 38.10 71.83
N HIS A 368 -20.69 37.25 70.85
CA HIS A 368 -19.68 36.60 70.00
C HIS A 368 -20.19 36.50 68.55
N PRO A 369 -19.34 36.74 67.54
CA PRO A 369 -19.72 36.65 66.12
C PRO A 369 -20.32 35.31 65.69
N CYS A 370 -19.95 34.21 66.35
CA CYS A 370 -20.48 32.88 66.03
C CYS A 370 -21.94 32.64 66.47
N SER A 371 -22.52 33.53 67.28
CA SER A 371 -23.88 33.39 67.82
C SER A 371 -24.95 33.28 66.72
N THR A 372 -24.76 33.96 65.59
CA THR A 372 -25.67 33.95 64.44
C THR A 372 -25.51 32.70 63.56
N CYS A 373 -24.48 31.88 63.81
CA CYS A 373 -24.15 30.70 63.03
C CYS A 373 -24.43 29.38 63.77
N ILE A 374 -24.94 29.44 65.00
CA ILE A 374 -25.27 28.26 65.81
C ILE A 374 -26.75 27.93 65.67
N PHE A 375 -27.04 26.68 65.34
CA PHE A 375 -28.39 26.18 65.09
C PHE A 375 -28.65 24.95 65.96
N LYS A 376 -29.94 24.71 66.22
CA LYS A 376 -30.39 23.53 66.99
C LYS A 376 -31.42 22.77 66.18
N TRP A 377 -31.35 21.45 66.23
CA TRP A 377 -32.41 20.58 65.76
C TRP A 377 -32.74 19.54 66.82
N LYS A 378 -33.88 18.87 66.67
CA LYS A 378 -34.30 17.80 67.57
C LYS A 378 -34.37 16.49 66.82
N GLU A 379 -33.84 15.45 67.43
CA GLU A 379 -34.00 14.08 66.98
C GLU A 379 -34.60 13.27 68.13
N LYS A 380 -35.88 12.91 68.00
CA LYS A 380 -36.67 12.27 69.06
C LYS A 380 -36.64 13.11 70.34
N GLU A 381 -36.18 12.53 71.46
CA GLU A 381 -36.04 13.18 72.77
C GLU A 381 -34.74 14.00 72.91
N HIS A 382 -33.80 13.93 71.95
CA HIS A 382 -32.49 14.60 72.06
C HIS A 382 -32.47 15.90 71.25
N SER A 383 -31.94 16.96 71.85
CA SER A 383 -31.67 18.23 71.15
C SER A 383 -30.19 18.31 70.80
N HIS A 384 -29.89 18.55 69.53
CA HIS A 384 -28.54 18.64 69.00
C HIS A 384 -28.22 20.06 68.59
N THR A 385 -26.99 20.49 68.85
CA THR A 385 -26.49 21.81 68.43
C THR A 385 -25.39 21.65 67.38
N TYR A 386 -25.45 22.45 66.31
CA TYR A 386 -24.39 22.55 65.31
C TYR A 386 -24.07 24.00 64.97
N VAL A 387 -22.94 24.20 64.31
CA VAL A 387 -22.53 25.49 63.75
C VAL A 387 -22.36 25.35 62.24
N LYS A 388 -22.83 26.35 61.48
CA LYS A 388 -22.64 26.43 60.02
C LYS A 388 -21.47 27.37 59.74
N ILE A 389 -20.34 26.82 59.29
CA ILE A 389 -19.09 27.57 59.05
C ILE A 389 -18.75 27.53 57.56
N SER A 390 -18.45 28.70 56.98
CA SER A 390 -17.96 28.78 55.61
C SER A 390 -16.53 28.24 55.54
N ARG A 391 -16.29 27.20 54.73
CA ARG A 391 -14.97 26.60 54.53
C ARG A 391 -14.59 26.65 53.05
N PRO A 392 -13.40 27.16 52.70
CA PRO A 392 -12.88 26.99 51.35
C PRO A 392 -12.55 25.52 51.13
N LEU A 393 -13.50 24.74 50.60
CA LEU A 393 -13.16 23.44 50.03
C LEU A 393 -12.15 23.71 48.90
N LEU A 394 -11.02 23.01 48.93
CA LEU A 394 -9.86 23.13 48.04
C LEU A 394 -10.21 22.98 46.54
N THR A 395 -10.90 23.97 45.95
CA THR A 395 -11.03 24.12 44.49
C THR A 395 -9.79 24.76 43.89
N LYS A 396 -8.93 25.41 44.69
CA LYS A 396 -7.61 25.92 44.28
C LYS A 396 -6.56 24.84 43.95
N ARG A 397 -6.93 23.55 43.90
CA ARG A 397 -5.99 22.44 43.67
C ARG A 397 -5.58 22.25 42.21
N LEU A 398 -6.15 22.96 41.25
CA LEU A 398 -5.79 22.82 39.82
C LEU A 398 -5.18 24.09 39.17
N GLU A 399 -5.53 25.30 39.61
CA GLU A 399 -5.05 26.56 38.98
C GLU A 399 -3.53 26.75 38.99
N LYS A 400 -2.79 26.10 39.90
CA LYS A 400 -1.33 26.28 40.01
C LYS A 400 -0.49 25.29 39.21
N ALA A 401 -1.11 24.36 38.48
CA ALA A 401 -0.41 23.45 37.57
C ALA A 401 -0.14 24.08 36.18
N GLU A 402 -0.83 25.16 35.83
CA GLU A 402 -0.74 25.82 34.50
C GLU A 402 0.49 26.72 34.29
N SER A 403 1.38 26.88 35.28
CA SER A 403 2.56 27.75 35.15
C SER A 403 3.87 26.96 35.07
N LYS A 404 3.96 25.98 34.18
CA LYS A 404 5.24 25.45 33.65
C LYS A 404 5.05 24.70 32.32
N ALA A 405 4.73 25.45 31.27
CA ALA A 405 5.04 25.04 29.89
C ALA A 405 6.20 25.92 29.38
N PRO A 406 7.30 25.37 28.85
CA PRO A 406 8.31 26.17 28.18
C PRO A 406 7.77 26.62 26.81
N ALA A 407 7.89 27.92 26.55
CA ALA A 407 7.58 28.55 25.28
C ALA A 407 8.42 27.93 24.14
N GLY A 408 7.74 27.44 23.11
CA GLY A 408 8.36 27.07 21.85
C GLY A 408 8.76 28.30 21.04
N GLY A 409 9.99 28.31 20.54
CA GLY A 409 10.48 29.17 19.47
C GLY A 409 10.99 28.32 18.31
N GLN A 410 10.48 28.57 17.11
CA GLN A 410 10.83 27.91 15.84
C GLN A 410 12.14 28.47 15.25
N ASN A 411 13.00 27.61 14.65
CA ASN A 411 13.37 27.62 13.20
C ASN A 411 14.68 26.86 12.84
N ASN A 412 14.53 25.81 11.98
CA ASN A 412 15.35 25.28 10.84
C ASN A 412 16.88 25.00 10.94
N PRO A 413 17.53 24.27 9.99
CA PRO A 413 17.19 23.06 9.19
C PRO A 413 18.28 21.94 9.26
N SER A 414 17.98 20.76 8.70
CA SER A 414 18.88 19.67 8.19
C SER A 414 20.17 19.28 8.95
N SER A 415 20.23 18.04 9.46
CA SER A 415 21.35 17.08 9.30
C SER A 415 21.22 15.87 10.26
N SER A 416 21.37 14.66 9.72
CA SER A 416 21.72 13.45 10.48
C SER A 416 23.24 13.45 10.79
N PRO A 417 23.83 12.49 11.54
CA PRO A 417 23.28 11.39 12.36
C PRO A 417 23.98 11.19 13.75
N SER A 418 23.48 10.18 14.50
CA SER A 418 24.20 9.33 15.49
C SER A 418 24.07 9.67 16.98
N GLY A 419 23.66 8.67 17.79
CA GLY A 419 23.72 8.73 19.26
C GLY A 419 22.81 7.75 20.01
N SER A 420 23.02 6.46 19.79
CA SER A 420 22.64 5.27 20.59
C SER A 420 21.86 5.41 21.92
N THR A 421 20.75 4.66 22.02
CA THR A 421 20.37 3.94 23.25
C THR A 421 20.37 2.43 22.98
N VAL A 422 21.20 1.74 23.75
CA VAL A 422 21.48 0.31 23.70
C VAL A 422 20.28 -0.46 24.26
N SER A 423 19.62 -1.23 23.41
CA SER A 423 18.74 -2.33 23.81
C SER A 423 19.41 -3.61 23.34
N GLN A 424 19.83 -4.42 24.30
CA GLN A 424 20.59 -5.66 24.13
C GLN A 424 19.70 -6.72 23.44
N ALA A 425 19.58 -6.62 22.12
CA ALA A 425 18.83 -7.57 21.29
C ALA A 425 19.75 -8.71 20.85
N SER A 426 19.27 -9.94 21.05
CA SER A 426 19.78 -11.17 20.44
C SER A 426 20.08 -10.92 18.95
N LYS A 427 21.37 -10.97 18.58
CA LYS A 427 21.80 -10.77 17.19
C LYS A 427 21.33 -11.98 16.37
N HIS A 428 20.33 -11.76 15.51
CA HIS A 428 19.88 -12.77 14.57
C HIS A 428 20.95 -12.90 13.47
N LEU A 429 21.56 -14.08 13.37
CA LEU A 429 22.60 -14.37 12.38
C LEU A 429 22.05 -15.35 11.36
N CYS A 430 22.48 -15.24 10.11
CA CYS A 430 22.25 -16.26 9.10
C CYS A 430 23.53 -16.57 8.33
N LYS A 431 23.57 -17.75 7.72
CA LYS A 431 24.65 -18.22 6.86
C LYS A 431 24.19 -18.24 5.41
N ALA A 432 24.97 -17.66 4.50
CA ALA A 432 24.69 -17.72 3.08
C ALA A 432 24.89 -19.15 2.53
N LEU A 433 23.85 -19.70 1.90
CA LEU A 433 23.87 -21.01 1.24
C LEU A 433 24.37 -20.91 -0.20
N TYR A 434 24.18 -19.76 -0.83
CA TYR A 434 24.53 -19.48 -2.21
C TYR A 434 25.16 -18.09 -2.34
N THR A 435 26.01 -17.92 -3.36
CA THR A 435 26.58 -16.62 -3.71
C THR A 435 25.50 -15.73 -4.35
N PHE A 436 25.45 -14.46 -3.97
CA PHE A 436 24.56 -13.44 -4.52
C PHE A 436 25.36 -12.18 -4.86
N GLN A 437 25.21 -11.71 -6.10
CA GLN A 437 25.87 -10.50 -6.58
C GLN A 437 24.86 -9.35 -6.64
N ALA A 438 25.12 -8.31 -5.86
CA ALA A 438 24.33 -7.09 -5.80
C ALA A 438 24.33 -6.40 -7.18
N ARG A 439 23.14 -5.99 -7.62
CA ARG A 439 22.90 -5.23 -8.85
C ARG A 439 22.52 -3.78 -8.58
N GLN A 440 22.07 -3.48 -7.36
CA GLN A 440 21.74 -2.13 -6.90
C GLN A 440 22.62 -1.73 -5.71
N ASP A 441 22.79 -0.42 -5.49
CA ASP A 441 23.69 0.11 -4.46
C ASP A 441 23.19 -0.15 -3.03
N ASP A 442 21.90 -0.44 -2.87
CA ASP A 442 21.27 -0.80 -1.60
C ASP A 442 21.24 -2.32 -1.36
N GLU A 443 21.81 -3.14 -2.26
CA GLU A 443 21.91 -4.60 -2.13
C GLU A 443 23.27 -5.05 -1.55
N LEU A 444 23.27 -6.19 -0.86
CA LEU A 444 24.45 -6.75 -0.19
C LEU A 444 24.98 -7.98 -0.95
N ASN A 445 26.24 -7.94 -1.36
CA ASN A 445 26.93 -9.11 -1.93
C ASN A 445 27.11 -10.20 -0.86
N LEU A 446 26.83 -11.45 -1.23
CA LEU A 446 27.01 -12.63 -0.39
C LEU A 446 27.88 -13.66 -1.10
N GLU A 447 28.82 -14.28 -0.39
CA GLU A 447 29.47 -15.51 -0.83
C GLU A 447 28.95 -16.70 -0.02
N LYS A 448 28.87 -17.88 -0.65
CA LYS A 448 28.47 -19.10 0.03
C LYS A 448 29.35 -19.33 1.27
N GLY A 449 28.71 -19.39 2.43
CA GLY A 449 29.34 -19.58 3.74
C GLY A 449 29.48 -18.31 4.59
N ASP A 450 29.23 -17.13 4.03
CA ASP A 450 29.29 -15.87 4.79
C ASP A 450 28.25 -15.84 5.92
N ILE A 451 28.63 -15.24 7.06
CA ILE A 451 27.74 -15.03 8.22
C ILE A 451 27.26 -13.59 8.24
N VAL A 452 25.97 -13.39 8.02
CA VAL A 452 25.32 -12.08 7.92
C VAL A 452 24.54 -11.80 9.20
N THR A 453 24.65 -10.57 9.70
CA THR A 453 23.80 -10.08 10.80
C THR A 453 22.51 -9.52 10.23
N ILE A 454 21.37 -10.07 10.64
CA ILE A 454 20.04 -9.63 10.20
C ILE A 454 19.61 -8.45 11.07
N HIS A 455 19.23 -7.34 10.43
CA HIS A 455 18.66 -6.15 11.08
C HIS A 455 17.13 -6.10 10.90
N GLU A 456 16.63 -6.50 9.73
CA GLU A 456 15.20 -6.47 9.41
C GLU A 456 14.81 -7.63 8.47
N LYS A 457 13.67 -8.28 8.73
CA LYS A 457 13.08 -9.30 7.87
C LYS A 457 11.81 -8.74 7.23
N LYS A 458 11.83 -8.49 5.92
CA LYS A 458 10.61 -8.13 5.18
C LYS A 458 9.90 -9.39 4.70
N GLU A 459 8.57 -9.40 4.76
CA GLU A 459 7.74 -10.55 4.34
C GLU A 459 7.80 -10.84 2.83
N GLU A 460 8.32 -9.90 2.04
CA GLU A 460 8.42 -9.98 0.57
C GLU A 460 9.62 -10.81 0.07
N GLY A 461 10.34 -11.50 0.96
CA GLY A 461 11.43 -12.42 0.59
C GLY A 461 12.82 -11.78 0.48
N TRP A 462 12.96 -10.50 0.87
CA TRP A 462 14.23 -9.78 0.97
C TRP A 462 14.50 -9.35 2.41
N TRP A 463 15.69 -9.65 2.91
CA TRP A 463 16.12 -9.27 4.25
C TRP A 463 17.14 -8.14 4.18
N PHE A 464 17.22 -7.36 5.25
CA PHE A 464 18.22 -6.31 5.40
C PHE A 464 19.20 -6.71 6.49
N GLY A 465 20.49 -6.62 6.18
CA GLY A 465 21.52 -7.03 7.11
C GLY A 465 22.87 -6.38 6.84
N SER A 466 23.87 -6.82 7.59
CA SER A 466 25.24 -6.34 7.46
C SER A 466 26.24 -7.49 7.40
N LEU A 467 27.21 -7.36 6.50
CA LEU A 467 28.33 -8.26 6.34
C LEU A 467 29.61 -7.43 6.12
N LYS A 468 30.68 -7.72 6.88
CA LYS A 468 32.00 -7.07 6.74
C LYS A 468 31.93 -5.52 6.70
N GLY A 469 31.04 -4.93 7.50
CA GLY A 469 30.86 -3.47 7.61
C GLY A 469 29.97 -2.82 6.53
N LYS A 470 29.54 -3.56 5.51
CA LYS A 470 28.58 -3.10 4.50
C LYS A 470 27.16 -3.53 4.88
N ARG A 471 26.17 -2.66 4.60
CA ARG A 471 24.74 -2.91 4.83
C ARG A 471 24.00 -2.92 3.50
N GLY A 472 23.02 -3.80 3.38
CA GLY A 472 22.18 -3.86 2.18
C GLY A 472 21.15 -4.98 2.24
N HIS A 473 20.33 -5.03 1.21
CA HIS A 473 19.30 -6.02 0.99
C HIS A 473 19.85 -7.29 0.34
N PHE A 474 19.39 -8.45 0.79
CA PHE A 474 19.72 -9.74 0.18
C PHE A 474 18.53 -10.68 0.23
N PRO A 475 18.42 -11.63 -0.72
CA PRO A 475 17.28 -12.53 -0.80
C PRO A 475 17.29 -13.55 0.36
N ALA A 476 16.16 -13.65 1.06
CA ALA A 476 15.95 -14.57 2.18
C ALA A 476 16.16 -16.04 1.79
N ALA A 477 15.80 -16.40 0.55
CA ALA A 477 15.95 -17.75 0.03
C ALA A 477 17.42 -18.21 -0.13
N TYR A 478 18.38 -17.29 -0.02
CA TYR A 478 19.80 -17.57 -0.22
C TYR A 478 20.56 -17.78 1.09
N VAL A 479 19.87 -17.70 2.23
CA VAL A 479 20.47 -17.78 3.56
C VAL A 479 19.70 -18.75 4.46
N GLU A 480 20.38 -19.29 5.47
CA GLU A 480 19.81 -20.13 6.52
C GLU A 480 20.04 -19.46 7.88
N GLU A 481 18.99 -19.31 8.69
CA GLU A 481 19.11 -18.71 10.02
C GLU A 481 19.87 -19.62 10.99
N LEU A 482 20.81 -19.03 11.74
CA LEU A 482 21.55 -19.73 12.77
C LEU A 482 20.82 -19.63 14.10
N PRO A 483 20.71 -20.73 14.87
CA PRO A 483 20.08 -20.70 16.19
C PRO A 483 20.86 -19.76 17.12
N PRO A 484 20.16 -18.99 17.99
CA PRO A 484 20.82 -18.15 18.97
C PRO A 484 21.65 -19.03 19.92
N LYS A 485 22.97 -18.82 19.95
CA LYS A 485 23.85 -19.55 20.86
C LYS A 485 23.46 -19.25 22.31
N ALA A 486 22.90 -20.24 23.00
CA ALA A 486 22.78 -20.24 24.45
C ALA A 486 24.20 -20.21 25.06
N GLY A 487 24.42 -19.32 26.03
CA GLY A 487 25.70 -19.17 26.71
C GLY A 487 26.10 -20.46 27.43
N ASN A 488 27.32 -20.93 27.16
CA ASN A 488 27.94 -22.01 27.91
C ASN A 488 28.13 -21.60 29.38
N THR A 489 27.53 -22.36 30.29
CA THR A 489 27.98 -22.55 31.67
C THR A 489 28.55 -23.96 31.78
N ALA A 490 29.85 -24.08 32.06
CA ALA A 490 30.52 -25.22 32.72
C ALA A 490 32.03 -24.88 32.81
N THR A 491 32.49 -24.35 33.95
CA THR A 491 33.21 -25.07 35.02
C THR A 491 34.68 -25.38 34.67
N GLN A 492 35.60 -24.58 35.21
CA GLN A 492 37.00 -24.95 35.41
C GLN A 492 37.14 -25.67 36.75
N ALA A 493 37.85 -26.80 36.69
CA ALA A 493 38.69 -27.47 37.70
C ALA A 493 38.16 -27.64 39.13
#